data_AF-A0A076HUG8-F1
#
_entry.id   AF-A0A076HUG8-F1
#
_cell.length_a   1.000
_cell.length_b   1.000
_cell.length_c   1.000
_cell.angle_alpha   90.00
_cell.angle_beta   90.00
_cell.angle_gamma   90.00
#
_symmetry.space_group_name_H-M   'P 1'
#
loop_
_entity.id
_entity.type
_entity.pdbx_description
1 polymer ?
#
loop_
_entity_poly.entity_id
_entity_poly.type
_entity_poly.pdbx_seq_one_letter_code
_entity_poly.pdbx_strand_id
1 'polypeptide(L)'
;MDYKQTKGNEIKGDLEISVFYNEEKYEGKTEKWSEVLIHGSPEGLKSLAKLLIEIAELDQEKVADKYLPVGAKEHYHLRPGFELSRSSVEVIVGRLDAKGTGAFHEGYIGK
;
A
#
# COMPACT_ATOMS: atom_id res chain seq x y z
N MET A 1 -3.55 -10.56 -17.18
CA MET A 1 -4.64 -10.88 -16.23
C MET A 1 -5.84 -10.02 -16.59
N ASP A 2 -7.04 -10.58 -16.54
CA ASP A 2 -8.26 -9.76 -16.61
C ASP A 2 -8.34 -8.89 -15.35
N TYR A 3 -8.65 -7.61 -15.50
CA TYR A 3 -8.76 -6.68 -14.38
C TYR A 3 -9.79 -7.19 -13.36
N LYS A 4 -9.35 -7.43 -12.12
CA LYS A 4 -10.21 -7.98 -11.07
C LYS A 4 -10.67 -6.85 -10.15
N GLN A 5 -11.97 -6.57 -10.19
CA GLN A 5 -12.60 -5.52 -9.38
C GLN A 5 -12.71 -5.84 -7.88
N THR A 6 -12.36 -7.06 -7.44
CA THR A 6 -12.54 -7.42 -6.02
C THR A 6 -11.59 -6.60 -5.15
N LYS A 7 -12.16 -5.66 -4.41
CA LYS A 7 -11.52 -4.89 -3.34
C LYS A 7 -11.93 -5.52 -2.00
N GLY A 8 -11.12 -6.43 -1.50
CA GLY A 8 -11.22 -7.10 -0.20
C GLY A 8 -10.62 -8.50 -0.19
N ASN A 9 -10.05 -8.90 0.96
CA ASN A 9 -9.38 -10.19 1.19
C ASN A 9 -8.16 -10.46 0.29
N GLU A 10 -7.42 -9.41 -0.08
CA GLU A 10 -6.18 -9.51 -0.87
C GLU A 10 -5.08 -10.25 -0.12
N ILE A 11 -5.07 -10.10 1.20
CA ILE A 11 -4.09 -10.70 2.10
C ILE A 11 -4.67 -11.98 2.69
N LYS A 12 -3.82 -13.02 2.73
CA LYS A 12 -4.10 -14.30 3.38
C LYS A 12 -3.14 -14.51 4.53
N GLY A 13 -3.58 -15.24 5.56
CA GLY A 13 -2.80 -15.41 6.79
C GLY A 13 -2.70 -14.11 7.58
N ASP A 14 -1.78 -14.08 8.55
CA ASP A 14 -1.61 -12.95 9.46
C ASP A 14 -0.62 -11.93 8.91
N LEU A 15 -1.06 -10.67 8.82
CA LEU A 15 -0.24 -9.52 8.46
C LEU A 15 -0.62 -8.33 9.34
N GLU A 16 0.38 -7.68 9.93
CA GLU A 16 0.26 -6.47 10.73
C GLU A 16 1.07 -5.34 10.11
N ILE A 17 0.47 -4.16 10.01
CA ILE A 17 1.17 -2.94 9.64
C ILE A 17 0.92 -1.89 10.72
N SER A 18 1.98 -1.39 11.34
CA SER A 18 1.91 -0.38 12.40
C SER A 18 2.92 0.74 12.18
N VAL A 19 2.68 1.88 12.82
CA VAL A 19 3.60 3.03 12.82
C VAL A 19 4.07 3.28 14.24
N PHE A 20 5.39 3.25 14.44
CA PHE A 20 6.01 3.63 15.69
C PHE A 20 6.56 5.04 15.57
N TYR A 21 6.32 5.84 16.60
CA TYR A 21 6.82 7.20 16.70
C TYR A 21 7.90 7.22 17.78
N ASN A 22 9.12 7.46 17.36
CA ASN A 22 10.30 7.45 18.23
C ASN A 22 10.73 8.89 18.54
N GLU A 23 11.24 9.08 19.75
CA GLU A 23 11.84 10.33 20.21
C GLU A 23 13.07 10.01 21.05
N GLU A 24 14.21 10.58 20.70
CA GLU A 24 15.45 10.48 21.48
C GLU A 24 15.98 11.86 21.84
N LYS A 25 16.51 11.99 23.06
CA LYS A 25 17.20 13.20 23.51
C LYS A 25 18.67 12.91 23.68
N TYR A 26 19.50 13.53 22.85
CA TYR A 26 20.95 13.41 22.89
C TYR A 26 21.60 14.80 22.83
N GLU A 27 22.51 15.07 23.76
CA GLU A 27 23.23 16.36 23.87
C GLU A 27 22.33 17.62 23.80
N GLY A 28 21.15 17.56 24.41
CA GLY A 28 20.20 18.68 24.43
C GLY A 28 19.42 18.88 23.11
N LYS A 29 19.61 18.03 22.11
CA LYS A 29 18.78 17.96 20.90
C LYS A 29 17.73 16.85 21.04
N THR A 30 16.54 17.10 20.48
CA THR A 30 15.47 16.10 20.39
C THR A 30 15.38 15.64 18.93
N GLU A 31 15.66 14.38 18.68
CA GLU A 31 15.46 13.75 17.38
C GLU A 31 14.15 12.96 17.40
N LYS A 32 13.36 13.10 16.34
CA LYS A 32 12.07 12.41 16.18
C LYS A 32 12.06 11.71 14.83
N TRP A 33 11.68 10.45 14.82
CA TRP A 33 11.49 9.69 13.59
C TRP A 33 10.28 8.78 13.70
N SER A 34 9.87 8.24 12.57
CA SER A 34 8.79 7.26 12.52
C SER A 34 9.24 6.03 11.77
N GLU A 35 8.82 4.88 12.25
CA GLU A 35 9.10 3.59 11.66
C GLU A 35 7.79 2.94 11.24
N VAL A 36 7.74 2.43 10.02
CA VAL A 36 6.61 1.60 9.57
C VAL A 36 7.05 0.15 9.72
N LEU A 37 6.36 -0.60 10.56
CA LEU A 37 6.64 -2.01 10.82
C LEU A 37 5.64 -2.83 10.02
N ILE A 38 6.16 -3.75 9.20
CA ILE A 38 5.36 -4.70 8.42
C ILE A 38 5.78 -6.09 8.87
N HIS A 39 4.90 -6.74 9.64
CA HIS A 39 5.15 -8.07 10.19
C HIS A 39 4.07 -9.03 9.73
N GLY A 40 4.39 -10.30 9.53
CA GLY A 40 3.39 -11.28 9.17
C GLY A 40 3.89 -12.70 9.27
N SER A 41 2.96 -13.64 9.19
CA SER A 41 3.29 -15.03 8.98
C SER A 41 3.94 -15.22 7.60
N PRO A 42 4.61 -16.36 7.33
CA PRO A 42 5.11 -16.66 5.99
C PRO A 42 4.02 -16.56 4.90
N GLU A 43 2.77 -16.88 5.21
CA GLU A 43 1.64 -16.73 4.28
C GLU A 43 1.22 -15.26 4.11
N GLY A 44 1.14 -14.51 5.22
CA GLY A 44 0.85 -13.07 5.23
C GLY A 44 1.82 -12.28 4.36
N LEU A 45 3.13 -12.49 4.56
CA LEU A 45 4.16 -11.78 3.79
C LEU A 45 4.16 -12.19 2.31
N LYS A 46 3.95 -13.48 2.00
CA LYS A 46 3.85 -13.94 0.61
C LYS A 46 2.62 -13.37 -0.10
N SER A 47 1.48 -13.26 0.59
CA SER A 47 0.27 -12.69 0.01
C SER A 47 0.41 -11.18 -0.22
N LEU A 48 1.04 -10.44 0.70
CA LEU A 48 1.41 -9.04 0.48
C LEU A 48 2.34 -8.89 -0.74
N ALA A 49 3.40 -9.70 -0.82
CA ALA A 49 4.33 -9.67 -1.95
C ALA A 49 3.61 -9.93 -3.28
N LYS A 50 2.67 -10.88 -3.30
CA LYS A 50 1.85 -11.17 -4.48
C LYS A 50 0.99 -9.97 -4.88
N LEU A 51 0.33 -9.30 -3.93
CA LEU A 51 -0.44 -8.08 -4.21
C LEU A 51 0.44 -6.98 -4.80
N LEU A 52 1.64 -6.76 -4.24
CA LEU A 52 2.60 -5.77 -4.76
C LEU A 52 3.02 -6.08 -6.20
N ILE A 53 3.26 -7.35 -6.52
CA ILE A 53 3.58 -7.78 -7.88
C ILE A 53 2.39 -7.55 -8.82
N GLU A 54 1.17 -7.91 -8.41
CA GLU A 54 -0.05 -7.69 -9.20
C GLU A 54 -0.25 -6.20 -9.53
N ILE A 55 -0.05 -5.30 -8.56
CA ILE A 55 -0.11 -3.84 -8.77
C ILE A 55 0.99 -3.38 -9.74
N ALA A 56 2.21 -3.89 -9.58
CA ALA A 56 3.36 -3.49 -10.41
C ALA A 56 3.22 -3.95 -11.86
N GLU A 57 2.74 -5.18 -12.09
CA GLU A 57 2.57 -5.77 -13.41
C GLU A 57 1.29 -5.31 -14.14
N LEU A 58 0.37 -4.63 -13.44
CA LEU A 58 -0.84 -4.12 -14.05
C LEU A 58 -0.52 -3.05 -15.11
N ASP A 59 -0.89 -3.35 -16.35
CA ASP A 59 -0.94 -2.39 -17.44
C ASP A 59 -2.23 -1.56 -17.34
N GLN A 60 -2.15 -0.43 -16.61
CA GLN A 60 -3.28 0.46 -16.32
C GLN A 60 -3.96 1.00 -17.61
N GLU A 61 -3.22 1.10 -18.72
CA GLU A 61 -3.74 1.60 -20.00
C GLU A 61 -4.70 0.61 -20.68
N LYS A 62 -4.56 -0.68 -20.37
CA LYS A 62 -5.45 -1.73 -20.90
C LYS A 62 -6.70 -1.94 -20.04
N VAL A 63 -6.78 -1.32 -18.86
CA VAL A 63 -7.95 -1.42 -17.99
C VAL A 63 -9.07 -0.55 -18.54
N ALA A 64 -10.31 -1.06 -18.60
CA ALA A 64 -11.44 -0.27 -19.07
C ALA A 64 -11.74 0.91 -18.12
N ASP A 65 -12.07 2.08 -18.67
CA ASP A 65 -12.33 3.33 -17.90
C ASP A 65 -13.41 3.18 -16.82
N LYS A 66 -14.39 2.30 -17.04
CA LYS A 66 -15.44 1.99 -16.05
C LYS A 66 -14.89 1.39 -14.74
N TYR A 67 -13.68 0.86 -14.78
CA TYR A 67 -13.02 0.23 -13.63
C TYR A 67 -11.88 1.09 -13.08
N LEU A 68 -11.09 1.67 -13.97
CA LEU A 68 -10.01 2.59 -13.63
C LEU A 68 -10.10 3.81 -14.56
N PRO A 69 -10.71 4.93 -14.11
CA PRO A 69 -10.82 6.13 -14.91
C PRO A 69 -9.46 6.75 -15.25
N VAL A 70 -9.41 7.52 -16.35
CA VAL A 70 -8.23 8.35 -16.67
C VAL A 70 -7.98 9.34 -15.52
N GLY A 71 -6.72 9.48 -15.10
CA GLY A 71 -6.31 10.29 -13.96
C GLY A 71 -6.41 9.57 -12.60
N ALA A 72 -7.05 8.40 -12.53
CA ALA A 72 -7.04 7.55 -11.35
C ALA A 72 -5.79 6.65 -11.31
N LYS A 73 -5.54 6.04 -10.15
CA LYS A 73 -4.42 5.13 -9.89
C LYS A 73 -4.96 3.83 -9.34
N GLU A 74 -4.40 2.71 -9.78
CA GLU A 74 -4.69 1.44 -9.15
C GLU A 74 -4.22 1.45 -7.70
N HIS A 75 -5.11 1.08 -6.78
CA HIS A 75 -4.81 1.00 -5.36
C HIS A 75 -5.80 0.09 -4.63
N TYR A 76 -5.32 -0.43 -3.50
CA TYR A 76 -6.04 -1.31 -2.60
C TYR A 76 -6.02 -0.72 -1.19
N HIS A 77 -7.14 -0.86 -0.48
CA HIS A 77 -7.25 -0.53 0.92
C HIS A 77 -7.07 -1.81 1.74
N LEU A 78 -6.03 -1.86 2.56
CA LEU A 78 -5.79 -2.93 3.51
C LEU A 78 -6.29 -2.47 4.88
N ARG A 79 -7.40 -3.06 5.34
CA ARG A 79 -8.11 -2.58 6.54
C ARG A 79 -7.85 -3.47 7.75
N PRO A 80 -7.71 -2.88 8.95
CA PRO A 80 -7.62 -3.63 10.19
C PRO A 80 -8.84 -4.53 10.40
N GLY A 81 -8.60 -5.79 10.75
CA GLY A 81 -9.65 -6.78 10.99
C GLY A 81 -10.28 -7.43 9.75
N PHE A 82 -9.86 -7.03 8.55
CA PHE A 82 -10.27 -7.65 7.28
C PHE A 82 -9.06 -8.24 6.56
N GLU A 83 -8.22 -7.37 5.98
CA GLU A 83 -6.98 -7.78 5.31
C GLU A 83 -5.80 -7.80 6.29
N LEU A 84 -5.84 -6.98 7.34
CA LEU A 84 -4.78 -6.83 8.32
C LEU A 84 -5.21 -7.27 9.73
N SER A 85 -4.23 -7.44 10.62
CA SER A 85 -4.48 -7.61 12.05
C SER A 85 -5.31 -6.45 12.61
N ARG A 86 -6.08 -6.70 13.68
CA ARG A 86 -6.91 -5.65 14.30
C ARG A 86 -6.12 -4.50 14.91
N SER A 87 -4.86 -4.73 15.25
CA SER A 87 -3.92 -3.74 15.80
C SER A 87 -3.25 -2.90 14.71
N SER A 88 -3.47 -3.23 13.44
CA SER A 88 -2.88 -2.49 12.33
C SER A 88 -3.49 -1.10 12.16
N VAL A 89 -2.76 -0.23 11.47
CA VAL A 89 -3.32 0.96 10.84
C VAL A 89 -3.92 0.61 9.48
N GLU A 90 -4.90 1.37 9.01
CA GLU A 90 -5.36 1.24 7.62
C GLU A 90 -4.26 1.73 6.66
N VAL A 91 -4.03 0.96 5.60
CA VAL A 91 -2.97 1.25 4.62
C VAL A 91 -3.55 1.22 3.21
N ILE A 92 -3.18 2.21 2.40
CA ILE A 92 -3.46 2.22 0.97
C ILE A 92 -2.16 1.86 0.23
N VAL A 93 -2.21 0.82 -0.59
CA VAL A 93 -1.09 0.37 -1.41
C VAL A 93 -1.49 0.47 -2.87
N GLY A 94 -0.68 1.10 -3.71
CA GLY A 94 -1.05 1.34 -5.10
C GLY A 94 0.07 1.92 -5.96
N ARG A 95 -0.28 2.19 -7.22
CA ARG A 95 0.60 2.83 -8.20
C ARG A 95 0.80 4.31 -7.86
N LEU A 96 2.02 4.77 -8.13
CA LEU A 96 2.34 6.19 -7.98
C LEU A 96 1.82 7.01 -9.16
N ASP A 97 1.87 6.43 -10.36
CA ASP A 97 1.47 7.01 -11.64
C ASP A 97 -0.03 6.80 -11.93
N ALA A 98 -0.68 7.85 -12.39
CA ALA A 98 -2.07 7.83 -12.84
C ALA A 98 -2.23 7.34 -14.28
N LYS A 99 -3.29 6.56 -14.51
CA LYS A 99 -3.70 6.10 -15.84
C LYS A 99 -3.88 7.26 -16.82
N GLY A 100 -3.40 7.09 -18.04
CA GLY A 100 -3.54 7.99 -19.18
C GLY A 100 -2.70 9.28 -19.09
N THR A 101 -2.26 9.67 -17.89
CA THR A 101 -1.50 10.91 -17.67
C THR A 101 -0.08 10.67 -17.20
N GLY A 102 0.18 9.52 -16.56
CA GLY A 102 1.45 9.23 -15.89
C GLY A 102 1.73 10.13 -14.68
N ALA A 103 0.77 10.97 -14.26
CA ALA A 103 0.99 11.99 -13.25
C ALA A 103 1.15 11.37 -11.84
N PHE A 104 2.10 11.90 -11.08
CA PHE A 104 2.31 11.54 -9.68
C PHE A 104 1.49 12.46 -8.78
N HIS A 105 1.30 12.10 -7.50
CA HIS A 105 0.57 12.99 -6.57
C HIS A 105 1.44 14.17 -6.14
N GLU A 106 0.83 15.30 -5.81
CA GLU A 106 1.55 16.55 -5.49
C GLU A 106 2.56 16.41 -4.35
N GLY A 107 2.25 15.57 -3.36
CA GLY A 107 3.16 15.31 -2.23
C GLY A 107 4.38 14.42 -2.55
N TYR A 108 4.54 13.92 -3.78
CA TYR A 108 5.67 13.07 -4.13
C TYR A 108 6.91 13.93 -4.38
N ILE A 109 7.98 13.64 -3.66
CA ILE A 109 9.30 14.23 -3.86
C ILE A 109 10.22 13.11 -4.33
N GLY A 110 10.86 13.31 -5.48
CA GLY A 110 11.80 12.35 -6.06
C GLY A 110 13.01 12.11 -5.16
N LYS A 111 13.64 10.96 -5.36
CA LYS A 111 14.90 10.60 -4.69
C LYS A 111 16.08 11.40 -5.24
#